data_AF-Q10XG0-F1
#
_entry.id   AF-Q10XG0-F1
#
_cell.length_a   1.000
_cell.length_b   1.000
_cell.length_c   1.000
_cell.angle_alpha   90.00
_cell.angle_beta   90.00
_cell.angle_gamma   90.00
#
_symmetry.space_group_name_H-M   'P 1'
#
loop_
_entity.id
_entity.type
_entity.pdbx_description
1 polymer ?
#
loop_
_entity_poly.entity_id
_entity_poly.type
_entity_poly.pdbx_seq_one_letter_code
_entity_poly.pdbx_strand_id
1 'polypeptide(L)'
;MKKANNLGNKFGEFFNTVKNAGEKISQALQENVVDIDTLNSIQRETLNFALLEEDIENIHTRIEQEGYSVLGSRLILDDQKELIEIKTYSKKGEKSFLNTTSATVKRVTNIPTEILDEIKTKGSAEISVKFDD
;
A
#
# COMPACT_ATOMS: atom_id res chain seq x y z
N MET A 1 -15.54 0.88 31.06
CA MET A 1 -14.20 0.42 30.62
C MET A 1 -14.34 -0.36 29.31
N LYS A 2 -13.36 -0.20 28.40
CA LYS A 2 -13.10 -0.94 27.15
C LYS A 2 -13.94 -0.57 25.89
N LYS A 3 -13.56 0.53 25.24
CA LYS A 3 -13.62 0.67 23.78
C LYS A 3 -12.18 0.53 23.25
N ALA A 4 -11.75 -0.70 23.04
CA ALA A 4 -10.50 -1.03 22.36
C ALA A 4 -10.79 -2.29 21.56
N ASN A 5 -11.46 -2.13 20.41
CA ASN A 5 -11.72 -3.18 19.43
C ASN A 5 -12.31 -2.51 18.18
N ASN A 6 -11.47 -2.19 17.20
CA ASN A 6 -11.77 -2.46 15.78
C ASN A 6 -10.70 -1.97 14.80
N LEU A 7 -9.79 -1.10 15.20
CA LEU A 7 -8.73 -0.64 14.27
C LEU A 7 -7.74 -1.77 13.99
N GLY A 8 -7.18 -2.42 15.02
CA GLY A 8 -6.23 -3.52 14.83
C GLY A 8 -6.77 -4.74 14.05
N ASN A 9 -8.09 -5.01 14.10
CA ASN A 9 -8.68 -6.13 13.38
C ASN A 9 -8.88 -5.84 11.88
N LYS A 10 -9.30 -4.62 11.51
CA LYS A 10 -9.42 -4.20 10.10
C LYS A 10 -8.06 -4.19 9.39
N PHE A 11 -7.05 -3.63 10.06
CA PHE A 11 -5.67 -3.64 9.56
C PHE A 11 -5.13 -5.07 9.40
N GLY A 12 -5.49 -5.97 10.31
CA GLY A 12 -5.14 -7.37 10.23
C GLY A 12 -5.67 -8.03 8.95
N GLU A 13 -6.94 -7.86 8.61
CA GLU A 13 -7.51 -8.53 7.42
C GLU A 13 -6.90 -8.03 6.10
N PHE A 14 -6.68 -6.71 5.98
CA PHE A 14 -6.15 -6.10 4.75
C PHE A 14 -4.66 -6.39 4.51
N PHE A 15 -3.86 -6.41 5.58
CA PHE A 15 -2.40 -6.54 5.50
C PHE A 15 -1.84 -7.89 5.98
N ASN A 16 -2.66 -8.79 6.56
CA ASN A 16 -2.24 -10.18 6.82
C ASN A 16 -1.88 -10.92 5.53
N THR A 17 -2.40 -10.44 4.39
CA THR A 17 -2.22 -11.04 3.08
C THR A 17 -0.94 -10.54 2.42
N VAL A 18 0.18 -10.96 3.00
CA VAL A 18 1.24 -11.70 2.31
C VAL A 18 2.66 -11.19 2.69
N LYS A 19 3.28 -11.90 3.62
CA LYS A 19 4.70 -11.81 3.97
C LYS A 19 5.66 -12.38 2.89
N ASN A 20 5.13 -12.93 1.78
CA ASN A 20 5.86 -13.70 0.75
C ASN A 20 5.37 -13.55 -0.73
N ALA A 21 4.67 -12.47 -1.14
CA ALA A 21 4.07 -12.36 -2.49
C ALA A 21 5.04 -11.80 -3.54
N GLY A 22 6.23 -11.37 -3.12
CA GLY A 22 7.16 -10.59 -3.92
C GLY A 22 7.69 -11.28 -5.18
N GLU A 23 7.50 -12.59 -5.36
CA GLU A 23 8.25 -13.35 -6.37
C GLU A 23 7.54 -13.55 -7.71
N LYS A 24 6.24 -13.25 -7.87
CA LYS A 24 5.49 -13.69 -9.08
C LYS A 24 5.01 -12.63 -10.07
N ILE A 25 5.23 -11.33 -9.84
CA ILE A 25 4.63 -10.28 -10.70
C ILE A 25 5.60 -9.74 -11.77
N SER A 26 6.84 -10.24 -11.85
CA SER A 26 7.95 -9.57 -12.56
C SER A 26 8.02 -9.72 -14.10
N GLN A 27 7.14 -10.47 -14.78
CA GLN A 27 7.48 -10.91 -16.15
C GLN A 27 6.90 -10.13 -17.35
N ALA A 28 5.96 -9.20 -17.20
CA ALA A 28 5.45 -8.41 -18.33
C ALA A 28 4.63 -7.16 -17.93
N LEU A 29 5.14 -6.35 -17.00
CA LEU A 29 4.41 -5.15 -16.54
C LEU A 29 4.77 -3.96 -17.42
N GLN A 30 3.75 -3.29 -17.98
CA GLN A 30 3.91 -1.93 -18.48
C GLN A 30 3.84 -0.97 -17.29
N GLU A 31 4.95 -0.30 -16.99
CA GLU A 31 4.99 0.73 -15.96
C GLU A 31 4.23 1.96 -16.44
N ASN A 32 3.15 2.31 -15.74
CA ASN A 32 2.47 3.58 -15.88
C ASN A 32 2.62 4.34 -14.58
N VAL A 33 3.28 5.50 -14.62
CA VAL A 33 3.21 6.45 -13.52
C VAL A 33 1.85 7.13 -13.65
N VAL A 34 0.86 6.66 -12.89
CA VAL A 34 -0.37 7.42 -12.72
C VAL A 34 -0.12 8.37 -11.56
N ASP A 35 -0.10 9.66 -11.86
CA ASP A 35 -0.09 10.71 -10.85
C ASP A 35 -1.41 10.64 -10.07
N ILE A 36 -1.33 10.04 -8.89
CA ILE A 36 -2.41 10.05 -7.91
C ILE A 36 -2.09 11.23 -7.00
N ASP A 37 -2.70 12.37 -7.33
CA ASP A 37 -2.33 13.70 -6.84
C ASP A 37 -2.36 13.87 -5.31
N THR A 38 -2.99 12.96 -4.54
CA THR A 38 -3.03 13.09 -3.07
C THR A 38 -3.27 11.75 -2.38
N LEU A 39 -2.39 11.41 -1.43
CA LEU A 39 -2.64 10.40 -0.39
C LEU A 39 -3.18 11.14 0.83
N ASN A 40 -4.45 10.94 1.19
CA ASN A 40 -5.06 11.59 2.36
C ASN A 40 -4.42 11.14 3.67
N SER A 41 -3.81 9.95 3.67
CA SER A 41 -3.00 9.43 4.75
C SER A 41 -1.74 10.26 5.01
N ILE A 42 -1.33 11.15 4.09
CA ILE A 42 -0.12 11.95 4.22
C ILE A 42 -0.49 13.42 4.38
N GLN A 43 -0.24 13.95 5.58
CA GLN A 43 -0.41 15.36 5.87
C GLN A 43 0.89 15.94 6.43
N ARG A 44 1.44 16.98 5.79
CA ARG A 44 2.71 17.62 6.21
C ARG A 44 3.84 16.59 6.40
N GLU A 45 4.04 15.72 5.41
CA GLU A 45 5.05 14.64 5.42
C GLU A 45 4.88 13.64 6.59
N THR A 46 3.73 13.66 7.27
CA THR A 46 3.38 12.71 8.32
C THR A 46 2.36 11.73 7.76
N LEU A 47 2.76 10.47 7.67
CA LEU A 47 1.89 9.36 7.32
C LEU A 47 1.06 8.95 8.54
N ASN A 48 -0.25 8.96 8.39
CA ASN A 48 -1.17 8.31 9.29
C ASN A 48 -1.53 6.93 8.71
N PHE A 49 -0.89 5.90 9.24
CA PHE A 49 -1.07 4.53 8.76
C PHE A 49 -2.54 4.08 8.87
N ALA A 50 -3.30 4.66 9.81
CA ALA A 50 -4.73 4.38 9.99
C ALA A 50 -5.61 4.79 8.80
N LEU A 51 -5.13 5.70 7.93
CA LEU A 51 -5.87 6.22 6.77
C LEU A 51 -5.38 5.59 5.44
N LEU A 52 -4.34 4.77 5.49
CA LEU A 52 -3.70 4.24 4.30
C LEU A 52 -4.56 3.19 3.58
N GLU A 53 -5.40 2.47 4.32
CA GLU A 53 -6.39 1.52 3.77
C GLU A 53 -7.34 2.25 2.80
N GLU A 54 -7.92 3.37 3.24
CA GLU A 54 -8.82 4.19 2.43
C GLU A 54 -8.13 4.77 1.19
N ASP A 55 -6.86 5.19 1.32
CA ASP A 55 -6.09 5.63 0.16
C ASP A 55 -5.88 4.49 -0.86
N ILE A 56 -5.54 3.29 -0.41
CA ILE A 56 -5.36 2.13 -1.30
C ILE A 56 -6.68 1.76 -1.98
N GLU A 57 -7.80 1.75 -1.24
CA GLU A 57 -9.14 1.50 -1.82
C GLU A 57 -9.53 2.55 -2.87
N ASN A 58 -9.22 3.82 -2.62
CA ASN A 58 -9.47 4.90 -3.57
C ASN A 58 -8.62 4.75 -4.84
N ILE A 59 -7.35 4.36 -4.69
CA ILE A 59 -6.47 4.05 -5.83
C ILE A 59 -7.07 2.91 -6.66
N HIS A 60 -7.52 1.84 -6.01
CA HIS A 60 -8.13 0.68 -6.67
C HIS A 60 -9.38 1.08 -7.43
N THR A 61 -10.30 1.76 -6.76
CA THR A 61 -11.56 2.24 -7.33
C THR A 61 -11.30 3.10 -8.57
N ARG A 62 -10.31 4.00 -8.54
CA ARG A 62 -9.96 4.84 -9.69
C ARG A 62 -9.42 4.02 -10.86
N ILE A 63 -8.54 3.07 -10.60
CA ILE A 63 -7.99 2.16 -11.63
C ILE A 63 -9.12 1.33 -12.26
N GLU A 64 -10.07 0.85 -11.46
CA GLU A 64 -11.22 0.08 -11.93
C GLU A 64 -12.19 0.92 -12.76
N GLN A 65 -12.43 2.18 -12.38
CA GLN A 65 -13.23 3.13 -13.17
C GLN A 65 -12.65 3.39 -14.56
N GLU A 66 -11.33 3.27 -14.72
CA GLU A 66 -10.66 3.36 -16.03
C GLU A 66 -10.73 2.05 -16.85
N GLY A 67 -11.44 1.03 -16.33
CA GLY A 67 -11.69 -0.25 -16.99
C GLY A 67 -10.56 -1.27 -16.85
N TYR A 68 -9.75 -1.15 -15.80
CA TYR A 68 -8.74 -2.15 -15.42
C TYR A 68 -9.30 -3.07 -14.32
N SER A 69 -8.77 -4.28 -14.20
CA SER A 69 -9.02 -5.17 -13.06
C SER A 69 -7.80 -5.12 -12.14
N VAL A 70 -8.00 -4.79 -10.87
CA VAL A 70 -6.91 -4.71 -9.90
C VAL A 70 -6.55 -6.12 -9.42
N LEU A 71 -5.25 -6.42 -9.38
CA LEU A 71 -4.69 -7.71 -8.93
C LEU A 71 -4.15 -7.64 -7.49
N GLY A 72 -3.98 -6.43 -6.96
CA GLY A 72 -3.46 -6.16 -5.61
C GLY A 72 -2.48 -4.98 -5.58
N SER A 73 -2.04 -4.62 -4.39
CA SER A 73 -1.04 -3.58 -4.15
C SER A 73 0.11 -4.05 -3.28
N ARG A 74 1.26 -3.39 -3.41
CA ARG A 74 2.41 -3.53 -2.54
C ARG A 74 2.77 -2.16 -2.00
N LEU A 75 2.69 -2.02 -0.68
CA LEU A 75 3.19 -0.90 0.07
C LEU A 75 4.67 -1.12 0.39
N ILE A 76 5.48 -0.08 0.21
CA ILE A 76 6.87 -0.04 0.63
C ILE A 76 7.02 1.21 1.49
N LEU A 77 7.46 1.03 2.73
CA LEU A 77 7.86 2.10 3.64
C LEU A 77 9.37 2.02 3.80
N ASP A 78 10.08 3.03 3.32
CA ASP A 78 11.54 3.14 3.39
C ASP A 78 11.89 4.33 4.28
N ASP A 79 12.25 4.04 5.54
CA ASP A 79 12.60 5.07 6.54
C ASP A 79 13.95 5.72 6.21
N GLN A 80 14.86 4.99 5.55
CA GLN A 80 16.16 5.52 5.16
C GLN A 80 16.04 6.56 4.04
N LYS A 81 15.07 6.39 3.15
CA LYS A 81 14.79 7.32 2.05
C LYS A 81 13.68 8.32 2.36
N GLU A 82 13.10 8.29 3.57
CA GLU A 82 11.93 9.07 3.94
C GLU A 82 10.80 8.94 2.89
N LEU A 83 10.55 7.72 2.40
CA LEU A 83 9.70 7.47 1.23
C LEU A 83 8.64 6.41 1.54
N ILE A 84 7.43 6.64 1.03
CA ILE A 84 6.42 5.62 0.87
C ILE A 84 6.16 5.39 -0.61
N GLU A 85 6.03 4.13 -1.02
CA GLU A 85 5.58 3.74 -2.36
C GLU A 85 4.38 2.79 -2.25
N ILE A 86 3.34 3.04 -3.04
CA ILE A 86 2.21 2.15 -3.26
C ILE A 86 2.28 1.70 -4.71
N LYS A 87 2.53 0.41 -4.91
CA LYS A 87 2.62 -0.25 -6.22
C LYS A 87 1.36 -1.05 -6.45
N THR A 88 0.48 -0.60 -7.31
CA THR A 88 -0.77 -1.29 -7.66
C THR A 88 -0.62 -2.03 -8.97
N TYR A 89 -0.89 -3.32 -8.95
CA TYR A 89 -0.83 -4.19 -10.11
C TYR A 89 -2.23 -4.34 -10.69
N SER A 90 -2.38 -4.14 -11.99
CA SER A 90 -3.66 -4.20 -12.66
C SER A 90 -3.57 -4.87 -14.02
N LYS A 91 -4.72 -5.25 -14.58
CA LYS A 91 -4.83 -5.90 -15.89
C LYS A 91 -5.90 -5.23 -16.73
N LYS A 92 -5.65 -5.08 -18.02
CA LYS A 92 -6.67 -4.66 -19.01
C LYS A 92 -6.51 -5.46 -20.29
N GLY A 93 -7.52 -6.27 -20.60
CA GLY A 93 -7.42 -7.30 -21.64
C GLY A 93 -6.36 -8.35 -21.27
N GLU A 94 -5.37 -8.57 -22.15
CA GLU A 94 -4.26 -9.49 -21.92
C GLU A 94 -3.00 -8.81 -21.35
N LYS A 95 -3.04 -7.48 -21.16
CA LYS A 95 -1.88 -6.71 -20.70
C LYS A 95 -1.94 -6.46 -19.20
N SER A 96 -0.78 -6.56 -18.55
CA SER A 96 -0.58 -6.24 -17.15
C SER A 96 0.13 -4.90 -17.00
N PHE A 97 -0.27 -4.15 -15.98
CA PHE A 97 0.20 -2.79 -15.71
C PHE A 97 0.64 -2.67 -14.25
N LEU A 98 1.63 -1.81 -14.04
CA LEU A 98 2.10 -1.41 -12.72
C LEU A 98 1.90 0.10 -12.58
N ASN A 99 1.11 0.48 -11.58
CA ASN A 99 0.90 1.85 -11.16
C ASN A 99 1.70 2.10 -9.88
N THR A 100 2.61 3.07 -9.91
CA THR A 100 3.39 3.44 -8.72
C THR A 100 2.99 4.84 -8.28
N THR A 101 2.55 4.96 -7.03
CA THR A 101 2.33 6.22 -6.33
C THR A 101 3.37 6.34 -5.24
N SER A 102 4.07 7.46 -5.16
CA SER A 102 5.11 7.67 -4.14
C SER A 102 4.98 9.03 -3.48
N ALA A 103 5.42 9.12 -2.23
CA ALA A 103 5.40 10.36 -1.46
C ALA A 103 6.50 10.38 -0.40
N THR A 104 6.93 11.58 -0.02
CA THR A 104 7.88 11.77 1.08
C THR A 104 7.18 11.70 2.43
N VAL A 105 7.72 10.88 3.33
CA VAL A 105 7.22 10.63 4.68
C VAL A 105 8.38 10.69 5.66
N LYS A 106 8.35 11.68 6.57
CA LYS A 106 9.35 11.85 7.64
C LYS A 106 8.90 11.30 8.98
N ARG A 107 7.59 11.12 9.16
CA ARG A 107 6.99 10.63 10.41
C ARG A 107 5.85 9.70 10.09
N VAL A 108 5.75 8.61 10.83
CA VAL A 108 4.62 7.69 10.76
C VAL A 108 3.89 7.67 12.09
N THR A 109 2.57 7.75 12.04
CA THR A 109 1.67 7.67 13.20
C THR A 109 0.71 6.50 13.01
N ASN A 110 0.24 5.94 14.13
CA ASN A 110 -0.67 4.79 14.15
C ASN A 110 -0.15 3.54 13.41
N ILE A 111 1.18 3.39 13.34
CA ILE A 111 1.82 2.22 12.75
C ILE A 111 1.61 0.97 13.61
N PRO A 112 1.17 -0.16 13.02
CA PRO A 112 1.13 -1.45 13.72
C PRO A 112 2.51 -1.88 14.22
N THR A 113 2.57 -2.49 15.41
CA THR A 113 3.84 -2.85 16.06
C THR A 113 4.70 -3.77 15.21
N GLU A 114 4.09 -4.71 14.50
CA GLU A 114 4.80 -5.66 13.63
C GLU A 114 5.57 -4.96 12.50
N ILE A 115 4.95 -3.94 11.89
CA ILE A 115 5.56 -3.14 10.81
C ILE A 115 6.63 -2.22 11.40
N LEU A 116 6.36 -1.63 12.58
CA LEU A 116 7.32 -0.79 13.28
C LEU A 116 8.60 -1.57 13.62
N ASP A 117 8.47 -2.82 14.07
CA ASP A 117 9.61 -3.67 14.40
C ASP A 117 10.41 -4.07 13.15
N GLU A 118 9.72 -4.30 12.03
CA GLU A 118 10.37 -4.58 10.75
C GLU A 118 11.18 -3.37 10.24
N ILE A 119 10.60 -2.16 10.26
CA ILE A 119 11.30 -0.92 9.91
C ILE A 119 12.52 -0.71 10.81
N LYS A 120 12.40 -0.90 12.12
CA LYS A 120 13.53 -0.76 13.06
C LYS A 120 14.65 -1.76 12.80
N THR A 121 14.30 -2.96 12.33
CA THR A 121 15.27 -4.04 12.12
C THR A 121 15.94 -3.95 10.75
N LYS A 122 15.18 -3.61 9.70
CA LYS A 122 15.62 -3.67 8.30
C LYS A 122 15.82 -2.30 7.65
N GLY A 123 15.33 -1.22 8.27
CA GLY A 123 15.28 0.13 7.68
C GLY A 123 14.09 0.34 6.74
N SER A 124 13.35 -0.71 6.40
CA SER A 124 12.16 -0.66 5.56
C SER A 124 11.17 -1.76 5.92
N ALA A 125 9.91 -1.56 5.56
CA ALA A 125 8.88 -2.59 5.62
C ALA A 125 8.13 -2.66 4.28
N GLU A 126 7.82 -3.87 3.86
CA GLU A 126 7.08 -4.14 2.64
C GLU A 126 5.84 -4.94 2.96
N ILE A 127 4.71 -4.47 2.46
CA ILE A 127 3.42 -5.05 2.79
C ILE A 127 2.66 -5.29 1.50
N SER A 128 2.26 -6.53 1.29
CA SER A 128 1.39 -6.88 0.18
C SER A 128 -0.06 -6.82 0.63
N VAL A 129 -0.91 -6.37 -0.28
CA VAL A 129 -2.36 -6.31 -0.11
C VAL A 129 -2.93 -7.02 -1.33
N LYS A 130 -3.64 -8.12 -1.09
CA LYS A 130 -4.48 -8.74 -2.11
C LYS A 130 -5.93 -8.59 -1.70
N PHE A 131 -6.75 -8.25 -2.68
CA PHE A 131 -8.19 -8.42 -2.57
C PHE A 131 -8.45 -9.85 -3.06
N ASP A 132 -8.88 -10.72 -2.16
CA ASP A 132 -9.47 -12.00 -2.57
C ASP A 132 -10.83 -11.68 -3.21
N ASP A 133 -11.06 -12.24 -4.40
CA ASP A 133 -12.32 -12.20 -5.17
C ASP A 133 -13.46 -12.93 -4.43
#